data_AF-A0A553NKM6-F1
#
_entry.id   AF-A0A553NKM6-F1
#
_cell.length_a   1.000
_cell.length_b   1.000
_cell.length_c   1.000
_cell.angle_alpha   90.00
_cell.angle_beta   90.00
_cell.angle_gamma   90.00
#
_symmetry.space_group_name_H-M   'P 1'
#
loop_
_entity.id
_entity.type
_entity.pdbx_description
1 polymer ?
#
loop_
_entity_poly.entity_id
_entity_poly.type
_entity_poly.pdbx_seq_one_letter_code
_entity_poly.pdbx_strand_id
1 'polypeptide(L)'
;VLIYSEGLHGKWMFSEIRAVFTRRFLLQNTALEIFMANRTSVMFNFPDQATVKKVVYSLPCVGVGTSYGLPQARQVVSSSFKYSKCLRISLASPRQLFKSSNMTQRWQRREISNFEYLMFLNTVAGRTYNDLNQYPVFPWVLSNFDSEELDLTIPSNFRDLSK
;
A
#
# COMPACT_ATOMS: atom_id res chain seq x y z
N VAL A 1 12.95 -13.40 19.69
CA VAL A 1 12.04 -12.49 18.94
C VAL A 1 12.82 -11.47 18.11
N LEU A 2 13.77 -10.71 18.68
CA LEU A 2 14.57 -9.71 17.94
C LEU A 2 15.46 -10.27 16.82
N ILE A 3 15.79 -11.57 16.84
CA ILE A 3 16.63 -12.22 15.82
C ILE A 3 15.99 -12.18 14.42
N TYR A 4 14.66 -12.16 14.34
CA TYR A 4 13.91 -12.05 13.08
C TYR A 4 13.53 -10.61 12.73
N SER A 5 13.94 -9.63 13.55
CA SER A 5 13.67 -8.22 13.30
C SER A 5 14.71 -7.65 12.35
N GLU A 6 14.30 -7.40 11.11
CA GLU A 6 15.10 -6.63 10.17
C GLU A 6 15.07 -5.13 10.53
N GLY A 7 16.18 -4.42 10.32
CA GLY A 7 16.20 -2.96 10.40
C GLY A 7 16.54 -2.33 11.76
N LEU A 8 16.90 -3.11 12.80
CA LEU A 8 17.32 -2.56 14.11
C LEU A 8 18.48 -1.56 13.99
N HIS A 9 19.41 -1.84 13.08
CA HIS A 9 20.49 -0.94 12.65
C HIS A 9 20.46 -0.75 11.13
N GLY A 10 19.25 -0.73 10.55
CA GLY A 10 19.05 -0.69 9.11
C GLY A 10 19.59 0.60 8.48
N LYS A 11 20.17 0.47 7.29
CA LYS A 11 20.57 1.59 6.45
C LYS A 11 19.89 1.44 5.10
N TRP A 12 19.11 2.45 4.72
CA TRP A 12 18.38 2.47 3.46
C TRP A 12 18.87 3.62 2.59
N MET A 13 19.38 3.29 1.39
CA MET A 13 19.85 4.29 0.45
C MET A 13 18.68 4.97 -0.24
N PHE A 14 18.73 6.28 -0.38
CA PHE A 14 17.66 7.07 -1.00
C PHE A 14 17.39 6.68 -2.46
N SER A 15 18.42 6.24 -3.19
CA SER A 15 18.30 5.74 -4.57
C SER A 15 17.43 4.47 -4.68
N GLU A 16 17.33 3.70 -3.60
CA GLU A 16 16.57 2.45 -3.56
C GLU A 16 15.11 2.63 -3.18
N ILE A 17 14.72 3.81 -2.68
CA ILE A 17 13.36 4.09 -2.27
C ILE A 17 12.46 4.19 -3.52
N ARG A 18 11.36 3.43 -3.55
CA ARG A 18 10.41 3.37 -4.68
C ARG A 18 9.03 3.89 -4.35
N ALA A 19 8.61 3.82 -3.09
CA ALA A 19 7.35 4.39 -2.65
C ALA A 19 7.40 4.75 -1.16
N VAL A 20 6.65 5.78 -0.78
CA VAL A 20 6.50 6.24 0.59
C VAL A 20 5.01 6.45 0.87
N PHE A 21 4.49 5.74 1.86
CA PHE A 21 3.09 5.82 2.26
C PHE A 21 2.96 6.29 3.70
N THR A 22 2.05 7.22 3.94
CA THR A 22 1.55 7.44 5.29
C THR A 22 0.71 6.26 5.77
N ARG A 23 0.88 5.90 7.04
CA ARG A 23 0.21 4.78 7.69
C ARG A 23 -0.39 5.21 9.02
N ARG A 24 -1.29 4.36 9.52
CA ARG A 24 -1.78 4.46 10.88
C ARG A 24 -1.05 3.45 11.75
N PHE A 25 -0.84 3.79 13.01
CA PHE A 25 -0.40 2.85 14.04
C PHE A 25 -1.31 3.03 15.24
N LEU A 26 -1.92 1.95 15.73
CA LEU A 26 -2.97 2.01 16.76
C LEU A 26 -4.06 3.04 16.41
N LEU A 27 -4.48 3.04 15.13
CA LEU A 27 -5.45 3.97 14.53
C LEU A 27 -5.04 5.46 14.48
N GLN A 28 -3.86 5.82 14.98
CA GLN A 28 -3.31 7.18 14.91
C GLN A 28 -2.56 7.40 13.60
N ASN A 29 -2.77 8.54 12.93
CA ASN A 29 -2.11 8.86 11.66
C ASN A 29 -0.68 9.41 11.87
N THR A 30 0.15 8.60 12.51
CA THR A 30 1.50 8.95 12.98
C THR A 30 2.58 8.03 12.44
N ALA A 31 2.27 7.16 11.48
CA ALA A 31 3.21 6.20 10.94
C ALA A 31 3.52 6.43 9.45
N LEU A 32 4.62 5.84 9.01
CA LEU A 32 5.13 5.91 7.66
C LEU A 32 5.67 4.53 7.25
N GLU A 33 5.44 4.13 6.02
CA GLU A 33 6.02 2.92 5.43
C GLU A 33 6.76 3.26 4.14
N ILE A 34 7.97 2.73 4.02
CA ILE A 34 8.88 2.98 2.91
C ILE A 34 9.14 1.66 2.19
N PHE A 35 8.92 1.64 0.87
CA PHE A 35 9.13 0.48 0.02
C PHE A 35 10.39 0.66 -0.82
N MET A 36 11.21 -0.40 -0.88
CA MET A 36 12.53 -0.42 -1.50
C MET A 36 12.49 -1.15 -2.85
N ALA A 37 13.54 -0.99 -3.66
CA ALA A 37 13.64 -1.60 -4.99
C ALA A 37 13.68 -3.13 -4.97
N ASN A 38 14.26 -3.71 -3.91
CA ASN A 38 14.29 -5.15 -3.65
C ASN A 38 12.94 -5.70 -3.15
N ARG A 39 11.87 -4.90 -3.18
CA ARG A 39 10.51 -5.23 -2.72
C ARG A 39 10.35 -5.44 -1.22
N THR A 40 11.39 -5.16 -0.41
CA THR A 40 11.22 -5.09 1.03
C THR A 40 10.58 -3.76 1.42
N SER A 41 10.06 -3.71 2.64
CA SER A 41 9.48 -2.49 3.21
C SER A 41 9.86 -2.36 4.67
N VAL A 42 9.91 -1.13 5.16
CA VAL A 42 10.12 -0.83 6.57
C VAL A 42 9.07 0.19 7.02
N MET A 43 8.50 -0.05 8.21
CA MET A 43 7.50 0.81 8.81
C MET A 43 8.06 1.47 10.07
N PHE A 44 7.77 2.77 10.22
CA PHE A 44 8.13 3.57 11.38
C PHE A 44 6.87 4.23 11.95
N ASN A 45 6.76 4.25 13.28
CA ASN A 45 5.79 5.10 13.98
C ASN A 45 6.52 6.30 14.60
N PHE A 46 5.85 7.44 14.61
CA PHE A 46 6.37 8.71 15.14
C PHE A 46 5.46 9.24 16.26
N PRO A 47 5.92 10.22 17.05
CA PRO A 47 5.11 10.81 18.12
C PRO A 47 3.84 11.52 17.62
N ASP A 48 3.90 12.15 16.44
CA ASP A 48 2.81 12.98 15.92
C ASP A 48 2.83 13.09 14.37
N GLN A 49 1.73 13.59 13.82
CA GLN A 49 1.56 13.77 12.37
C GLN A 49 2.48 14.88 11.79
N ALA A 50 2.85 15.88 12.58
CA ALA A 50 3.74 16.95 12.10
C ALA A 50 5.15 16.40 11.84
N THR A 51 5.61 15.46 12.66
CA THR A 51 6.86 14.73 12.50
C THR A 51 6.83 13.86 11.25
N VAL A 52 5.74 13.12 10.99
CA VAL A 52 5.57 12.37 9.73
C VAL A 52 5.71 13.28 8.51
N LYS A 53 5.07 14.45 8.52
CA LYS A 53 5.19 15.42 7.44
C LYS A 53 6.63 15.85 7.23
N LYS A 54 7.34 16.25 8.30
CA LYS A 54 8.76 16.66 8.23
C LYS A 54 9.63 15.57 7.62
N VAL A 55 9.46 14.32 8.06
CA VAL A 55 10.20 13.17 7.52
C VAL A 55 9.93 12.99 6.02
N VAL A 56 8.66 13.04 5.59
CA VAL A 56 8.31 12.93 4.17
C VAL A 56 8.95 14.06 3.34
N TYR A 57 9.00 15.29 3.85
CA TYR A 57 9.67 16.39 3.15
C TYR A 57 11.19 16.21 3.00
N SER A 58 11.81 15.42 3.88
CA SER A 58 13.24 15.07 3.81
C SER A 58 13.54 13.83 2.96
N LEU A 59 12.52 13.06 2.56
CA LEU A 59 12.67 11.87 1.73
C LEU A 59 12.65 12.18 0.23
N PRO A 60 13.20 11.29 -0.61
CA PRO A 60 13.10 11.42 -2.06
C PRO A 60 11.64 11.49 -2.54
N CYS A 61 11.40 12.33 -3.55
CA CYS A 61 10.07 12.47 -4.13
C CYS A 61 9.71 11.29 -5.02
N VAL A 62 9.27 10.19 -4.41
CA VAL A 62 8.84 8.96 -5.10
C VAL A 62 7.33 8.77 -5.08
N GLY A 63 6.62 9.60 -4.31
CA GLY A 63 5.18 9.46 -4.10
C GLY A 63 4.85 8.09 -3.51
N VAL A 64 3.84 7.42 -4.06
CA VAL A 64 3.38 6.09 -3.64
C VAL A 64 3.71 5.01 -4.67
N GLY A 65 4.75 5.22 -5.47
CA GLY A 65 5.21 4.28 -6.50
C GLY A 65 4.42 4.36 -7.81
N THR A 66 4.88 3.61 -8.81
CA THR A 66 4.35 3.64 -10.18
C THR A 66 3.26 2.59 -10.42
N SER A 67 3.22 1.54 -9.61
CA SER A 67 2.35 0.37 -9.82
C SER A 67 0.86 0.65 -9.62
N TYR A 68 0.51 1.68 -8.86
CA TYR A 68 -0.88 1.99 -8.52
C TYR A 68 -1.54 3.03 -9.44
N GLY A 69 -0.92 3.32 -10.59
CA GLY A 69 -1.56 4.09 -11.66
C GLY A 69 -1.93 5.51 -11.27
N LEU A 70 -1.16 6.11 -10.35
CA LEU A 70 -1.35 7.47 -9.90
C LEU A 70 -0.59 8.44 -10.81
N PRO A 71 -1.11 9.68 -11.03
CA PRO A 71 -0.48 10.63 -11.94
C PRO A 71 0.95 10.94 -11.52
N GLN A 72 1.91 10.62 -12.39
CA GLN A 72 3.31 10.95 -12.16
C GLN A 72 3.50 12.49 -12.17
N ALA A 73 4.19 13.01 -11.16
CA ALA A 73 5.08 14.13 -11.43
C ALA A 73 6.26 13.51 -12.19
N ARG A 74 6.34 13.72 -13.52
CA ARG A 74 7.45 13.22 -14.35
C ARG A 74 8.79 13.41 -13.60
N GLN A 75 9.62 12.36 -13.61
CA GLN A 75 10.92 12.18 -12.95
C GLN A 75 12.02 13.24 -13.23
N VAL A 76 11.64 14.43 -13.73
CA VAL A 76 12.52 15.59 -13.87
C VAL A 76 11.86 16.72 -13.11
N VAL A 77 12.08 16.76 -11.80
CA VAL A 77 11.42 17.71 -10.92
C VAL A 77 12.26 19.00 -10.81
N SER A 78 12.49 19.64 -11.95
CA SER A 78 13.18 20.94 -12.01
C SER A 78 12.33 22.11 -11.50
N SER A 79 11.05 21.87 -11.15
CA SER A 79 10.17 22.88 -10.57
C SER A 79 9.69 22.52 -9.16
N SER A 80 9.82 23.48 -8.24
CA SER A 80 9.37 23.37 -6.84
C SER A 80 7.89 22.96 -6.70
N PHE A 81 7.08 23.32 -7.70
CA PHE A 81 5.67 22.95 -7.76
C PHE A 81 5.45 21.43 -7.97
N LYS A 82 6.21 20.81 -8.88
CA LYS A 82 6.10 19.36 -9.14
C LYS A 82 6.63 18.54 -7.95
N TYR A 83 7.66 19.03 -7.26
CA TYR A 83 8.22 18.39 -6.06
C TYR A 83 7.20 18.39 -4.93
N SER A 84 6.61 19.55 -4.66
CA SER A 84 5.54 19.70 -3.68
C SER A 84 4.32 18.81 -4.00
N LYS A 85 3.97 18.65 -5.28
CA LYS A 85 2.85 17.79 -5.71
C LYS A 85 3.13 16.31 -5.47
N CYS A 86 4.34 15.83 -5.75
CA CYS A 86 4.67 14.44 -5.53
C CYS A 86 4.81 14.11 -4.03
N LEU A 87 5.34 14.99 -3.19
CA LEU A 87 5.32 14.76 -1.73
C LEU A 87 3.90 14.73 -1.15
N ARG A 88 2.98 15.55 -1.70
CA ARG A 88 1.57 15.54 -1.29
C ARG A 88 0.89 14.20 -1.54
N ILE A 89 1.32 13.41 -2.53
CA ILE A 89 0.70 12.11 -2.79
C ILE A 89 1.09 11.06 -1.75
N SER A 90 2.32 11.10 -1.22
CA SER A 90 2.73 10.28 -0.07
C SER A 90 1.93 10.61 1.20
N LEU A 91 1.53 11.88 1.35
CA LEU A 91 0.71 12.39 2.45
C LEU A 91 -0.81 12.29 2.17
N ALA A 92 -1.22 11.77 1.02
CA ALA A 92 -2.63 11.72 0.65
C ALA A 92 -3.39 10.70 1.50
N SER A 93 -4.62 11.05 1.87
CA SER A 93 -5.51 10.12 2.57
C SER A 93 -5.86 8.91 1.69
N PRO A 94 -6.21 7.75 2.29
CA PRO A 94 -6.69 6.59 1.55
C PRO A 94 -7.79 6.90 0.52
N ARG A 95 -8.75 7.76 0.90
CA ARG A 95 -9.84 8.18 0.01
C ARG A 95 -9.36 8.96 -1.20
N GLN A 96 -8.34 9.80 -1.05
CA GLN A 96 -7.74 10.56 -2.15
C GLN A 96 -6.94 9.63 -3.08
N LEU A 97 -6.13 8.74 -2.52
CA LEU A 97 -5.37 7.74 -3.29
C LEU A 97 -6.29 6.85 -4.12
N PHE A 98 -7.36 6.34 -3.53
CA PHE A 98 -8.36 5.53 -4.25
C PHE A 98 -8.99 6.31 -5.41
N LYS A 99 -9.47 7.53 -5.16
CA LYS A 99 -10.14 8.36 -6.18
C LYS A 99 -9.23 8.80 -7.33
N SER A 100 -7.93 8.93 -7.08
CA SER A 100 -6.97 9.43 -8.07
C SER A 100 -6.27 8.33 -8.85
N SER A 101 -6.39 7.08 -8.41
CA SER A 101 -5.82 5.91 -9.07
C SER A 101 -6.71 5.44 -10.22
N ASN A 102 -6.08 4.89 -11.27
CA ASN A 102 -6.80 4.23 -12.37
C ASN A 102 -7.00 2.71 -12.15
N MET A 103 -6.61 2.17 -10.99
CA MET A 103 -6.61 0.73 -10.73
C MET A 103 -8.00 0.09 -10.84
N THR A 104 -9.06 0.81 -10.44
CA THR A 104 -10.44 0.34 -10.56
C THR A 104 -10.83 0.11 -12.03
N GLN A 105 -10.46 1.03 -12.92
CA GLN A 105 -10.73 0.90 -14.34
C GLN A 105 -9.93 -0.25 -14.96
N ARG A 106 -8.66 -0.42 -14.56
CA ARG A 106 -7.82 -1.53 -15.02
C ARG A 106 -8.39 -2.88 -14.59
N TRP A 107 -8.89 -2.97 -13.36
CA TRP A 107 -9.56 -4.17 -12.86
C TRP A 107 -10.84 -4.48 -13.63
N GLN A 108 -11.70 -3.47 -13.86
CA GLN A 108 -12.92 -3.62 -14.67
C GLN A 108 -12.63 -4.06 -16.11
N ARG A 109 -11.51 -3.60 -16.69
CA ARG A 109 -11.02 -4.01 -18.02
C ARG A 109 -10.28 -5.34 -18.03
N ARG A 110 -10.16 -6.02 -16.88
CA ARG A 110 -9.41 -7.27 -16.69
C ARG A 110 -7.92 -7.16 -17.03
N GLU A 111 -7.35 -5.97 -16.95
CA GLU A 111 -5.90 -5.74 -17.09
C GLU A 111 -5.12 -6.13 -15.83
N ILE A 112 -5.83 -6.25 -14.70
CA ILE A 112 -5.30 -6.77 -13.42
C ILE A 112 -6.31 -7.75 -12.83
N SER A 113 -5.80 -8.74 -12.11
CA SER A 113 -6.57 -9.79 -11.46
C SER A 113 -7.32 -9.30 -10.21
N ASN A 114 -8.28 -10.10 -9.74
CA ASN A 114 -8.96 -9.85 -8.45
C ASN A 114 -7.97 -9.79 -7.28
N PHE A 115 -6.96 -10.67 -7.27
CA PHE A 115 -5.93 -10.68 -6.23
C PHE A 115 -5.13 -9.39 -6.21
N GLU A 116 -4.65 -8.92 -7.36
CA GLU A 116 -3.89 -7.67 -7.47
C GLU A 116 -4.73 -6.45 -7.07
N TYR A 117 -6.00 -6.43 -7.47
CA TYR A 117 -6.90 -5.35 -7.09
C TYR A 117 -7.19 -5.34 -5.58
N LEU A 118 -7.43 -6.51 -4.97
CA LEU A 118 -7.58 -6.62 -3.51
C LEU A 118 -6.29 -6.22 -2.77
N MET A 119 -5.12 -6.58 -3.28
CA MET A 119 -3.84 -6.12 -2.72
C MET A 119 -3.68 -4.60 -2.81
N PHE A 120 -4.11 -3.98 -3.91
CA PHE A 120 -4.15 -2.53 -4.04
C PHE A 120 -5.08 -1.88 -3.01
N LEU A 121 -6.31 -2.38 -2.87
CA LEU A 121 -7.27 -1.85 -1.89
C LEU A 121 -6.72 -1.95 -0.46
N ASN A 122 -6.14 -3.09 -0.10
CA ASN A 122 -5.48 -3.27 1.20
C ASN A 122 -4.35 -2.25 1.42
N THR A 123 -3.46 -2.08 0.44
CA THR A 123 -2.32 -1.15 0.52
C THR A 123 -2.78 0.30 0.68
N VAL A 124 -3.79 0.72 -0.07
CA VAL A 124 -4.32 2.10 -0.01
C VAL A 124 -5.09 2.33 1.29
N ALA A 125 -5.77 1.32 1.83
CA ALA A 125 -6.43 1.41 3.13
C ALA A 125 -5.43 1.54 4.30
N GLY A 126 -4.14 1.27 4.06
CA GLY A 126 -3.08 1.33 5.05
C GLY A 126 -2.73 -0.02 5.68
N ARG A 127 -3.19 -1.14 5.10
CA ARG A 127 -2.81 -2.48 5.52
C ARG A 127 -1.38 -2.80 5.10
N THR A 128 -0.66 -3.55 5.92
CA THR A 128 0.77 -3.85 5.73
C THR A 128 1.15 -5.20 6.35
N TYR A 129 2.21 -5.81 5.82
CA TYR A 129 2.85 -6.98 6.41
C TYR A 129 3.68 -6.66 7.67
N ASN A 130 4.04 -5.39 7.88
CA ASN A 130 4.89 -4.94 9.01
C ASN A 130 4.12 -4.76 10.33
N ASP A 131 2.79 -4.69 10.30
CA ASP A 131 1.92 -4.60 11.48
C ASP A 131 0.83 -5.66 11.39
N LEU A 132 0.96 -6.71 12.21
CA LEU A 132 0.02 -7.83 12.24
C LEU A 132 -1.40 -7.41 12.62
N ASN A 133 -1.59 -6.32 13.38
CA ASN A 133 -2.92 -5.81 13.71
C ASN A 133 -3.59 -5.12 12.51
N GLN A 134 -2.81 -4.79 11.48
CA GLN A 134 -3.26 -4.16 10.24
C GLN A 134 -2.91 -5.01 9.01
N TYR A 135 -2.88 -6.33 9.17
CA TYR A 135 -2.57 -7.26 8.09
C TYR A 135 -3.58 -7.16 6.93
N PRO A 136 -3.18 -7.42 5.67
CA PRO A 136 -4.10 -7.47 4.53
C PRO A 136 -5.25 -8.45 4.75
N VAL A 137 -6.45 -8.05 4.31
CA VAL A 137 -7.69 -8.83 4.45
C VAL A 137 -8.15 -9.33 3.09
N PHE A 138 -8.54 -10.60 3.04
CA PHE A 138 -9.13 -11.25 1.87
C PHE A 138 -10.45 -11.94 2.26
N PRO A 139 -11.45 -11.95 1.36
CA PRO A 139 -12.68 -12.66 1.63
C PRO A 139 -12.45 -14.17 1.51
N TRP A 140 -13.19 -14.93 2.33
CA TRP A 140 -13.39 -16.35 2.05
C TRP A 140 -14.21 -16.50 0.78
N VAL A 141 -13.69 -17.22 -0.21
CA VAL A 141 -14.34 -17.38 -1.51
C VAL A 141 -15.10 -18.69 -1.59
N LEU A 142 -14.51 -19.77 -1.10
CA LEU A 142 -15.13 -21.10 -1.09
C LEU A 142 -15.92 -21.30 0.21
N SER A 143 -17.02 -22.02 0.11
CA SER A 143 -17.87 -22.42 1.25
C SER A 143 -17.78 -23.93 1.52
N ASN A 144 -17.46 -24.73 0.51
CA ASN A 144 -17.39 -26.19 0.60
C ASN A 144 -15.93 -26.65 0.75
N PHE A 145 -15.63 -27.29 1.88
CA PHE A 145 -14.31 -27.87 2.19
C PHE A 145 -14.40 -29.36 2.57
N ASP A 146 -15.59 -29.97 2.49
CA ASP A 146 -15.84 -31.34 2.93
C ASP A 146 -15.92 -32.33 1.77
N SER A 147 -16.31 -31.88 0.58
CA SER A 147 -16.39 -32.75 -0.61
C SER A 147 -15.01 -33.15 -1.13
N GLU A 148 -14.87 -34.40 -1.56
CA GLU A 148 -13.63 -34.90 -2.17
C GLU A 148 -13.28 -34.18 -3.48
N GLU A 149 -14.31 -33.78 -4.24
CA GLU A 149 -14.16 -32.99 -5.46
C GLU A 149 -14.87 -31.63 -5.32
N LEU A 150 -14.23 -30.58 -5.86
CA LEU A 150 -14.75 -29.21 -5.83
C LEU A 150 -15.07 -28.73 -7.25
N ASP A 151 -16.34 -28.78 -7.61
CA ASP A 151 -16.83 -28.22 -8.88
C ASP A 151 -17.03 -26.70 -8.78
N LEU A 152 -16.23 -25.95 -9.55
CA LEU A 152 -16.24 -24.48 -9.58
C LEU A 152 -17.38 -23.89 -10.42
N THR A 153 -18.22 -24.71 -11.05
CA THR A 153 -19.41 -24.26 -11.78
C THR A 153 -20.64 -24.17 -10.88
N ILE A 154 -20.62 -24.82 -9.72
CA ILE A 154 -21.75 -24.88 -8.78
C ILE A 154 -21.76 -23.61 -7.90
N PRO A 155 -22.81 -22.77 -7.95
CA PRO A 155 -22.86 -21.53 -7.17
C PRO A 155 -22.83 -21.74 -5.64
N SER A 156 -23.35 -22.86 -5.14
CA SER A 156 -23.38 -23.15 -3.69
C SER A 156 -22.00 -23.44 -3.09
N ASN A 157 -20.99 -23.72 -3.92
CA ASN A 157 -19.60 -23.90 -3.48
C ASN A 157 -18.88 -22.57 -3.19
N PHE A 158 -19.53 -21.43 -3.47
CA PHE A 158 -18.99 -20.10 -3.24
C PHE A 158 -19.74 -19.36 -2.14
N ARG A 159 -19.01 -18.57 -1.36
CA ARG A 159 -19.57 -17.66 -0.36
C ARG A 159 -20.32 -16.51 -1.05
N ASP A 160 -21.46 -16.12 -0.49
CA ASP A 160 -22.12 -14.85 -0.81
C ASP A 160 -21.21 -13.67 -0.41
N LEU A 161 -20.61 -13.00 -1.40
CA LEU A 161 -19.69 -11.86 -1.21
C LEU A 161 -20.39 -10.55 -0.86
N SER A 162 -21.73 -10.52 -0.84
CA SER A 162 -22.49 -9.33 -0.42
C SER A 162 -22.67 -9.21 1.11
N LYS A 163 -22.26 -10.24 1.86
CA LYS A 163 -22.45 -10.38 3.32
C LYS A 163 -21.14 -10.57 4.08
#